data_AF-A0A078MKE1-F1
#
_entry.id   AF-A0A078MKE1-F1
#
_cell.length_a   1.000
_cell.length_b   1.000
_cell.length_c   1.000
_cell.angle_alpha   90.00
_cell.angle_beta   90.00
_cell.angle_gamma   90.00
#
_symmetry.space_group_name_H-M   'P 1'
#
loop_
_entity.id
_entity.type
_entity.pdbx_description
1 polymer ?
#
loop_
_entity_poly.entity_id
_entity_poly.type
_entity_poly.pdbx_seq_one_letter_code
_entity_poly.pdbx_strand_id
1 'polypeptide(L)'
;MKVVSFNINGLRARPHQLQALVDKHAPDVIGLQETKVDDPAFPLESVQALGYHVHFHGQKGHYGVALLTREEPIWVRKGFPSDNEEAQCRMISAAVPCSDGTPLVVFNGYFPQGESRAHPIKFPAKTRFYADLQRHLEQEFSTDQRIVVMGDLNISPEDCDIGIGEANAKRWLRTGKCSFLPEEREWLQRLKDWGLIDTFRHMHPDVDDRFSWFDYRSRGFEDDPKRGLRIDLVMASRGLIDQCVDTGIDYEIRGMEKPSDHAPVWASFKL
;
A
#
# COMPACT_ATOMS: atom_id res chain seq x y z
N MET A 1 12.22 -13.94 1.49
CA MET A 1 11.45 -12.92 2.23
C MET A 1 10.19 -12.52 1.45
N LYS A 2 8.99 -12.57 2.05
CA LYS A 2 7.71 -12.13 1.46
C LYS A 2 7.17 -10.89 2.20
N VAL A 3 6.78 -9.86 1.44
CA VAL A 3 6.12 -8.67 1.96
C VAL A 3 4.68 -8.62 1.45
N VAL A 4 3.75 -8.23 2.31
CA VAL A 4 2.32 -8.08 1.97
C VAL A 4 1.85 -6.69 2.38
N SER A 5 1.13 -6.03 1.49
CA SER A 5 0.40 -4.79 1.77
C SER A 5 -1.10 -5.05 1.69
N PHE A 6 -1.84 -4.58 2.69
CA PHE A 6 -3.27 -4.76 2.73
C PHE A 6 -3.99 -3.59 3.40
N ASN A 7 -4.78 -2.85 2.62
CA ASN A 7 -5.74 -1.92 3.18
C ASN A 7 -6.89 -2.73 3.78
N ILE A 8 -6.89 -2.84 5.11
CA ILE A 8 -7.83 -3.69 5.84
C ILE A 8 -9.16 -2.97 6.10
N ASN A 9 -9.27 -1.67 5.82
CA ASN A 9 -10.49 -0.88 5.98
C ASN A 9 -11.17 -1.09 7.36
N GLY A 10 -10.37 -1.06 8.44
CA GLY A 10 -10.82 -1.32 9.80
C GLY A 10 -10.35 -2.68 10.33
N LEU A 11 -9.24 -2.67 11.07
CA LEU A 11 -8.59 -3.87 11.61
C LEU A 11 -9.51 -4.68 12.55
N ARG A 12 -10.16 -4.01 13.51
CA ARG A 12 -11.04 -4.68 14.49
C ARG A 12 -12.28 -5.33 13.86
N ALA A 13 -12.69 -4.88 12.67
CA ALA A 13 -13.82 -5.47 11.96
C ALA A 13 -13.41 -6.71 11.13
N ARG A 14 -12.12 -6.85 10.78
CA ARG A 14 -11.62 -7.90 9.89
C ARG A 14 -10.42 -8.69 10.46
N PRO A 15 -10.43 -9.10 11.74
CA PRO A 15 -9.36 -9.94 12.27
C PRO A 15 -9.25 -11.28 11.51
N HIS A 16 -10.38 -11.78 10.97
CA HIS A 16 -10.44 -13.01 10.18
C HIS A 16 -9.65 -12.91 8.86
N GLN A 17 -9.63 -11.77 8.17
CA GLN A 17 -8.84 -11.62 6.95
C GLN A 17 -7.35 -11.50 7.26
N LEU A 18 -6.98 -10.85 8.37
CA LEU A 18 -5.58 -10.80 8.81
C LEU A 18 -5.07 -12.20 9.17
N GLN A 19 -5.87 -12.99 9.91
CA GLN A 19 -5.53 -14.38 10.21
C GLN A 19 -5.36 -15.21 8.93
N ALA A 20 -6.33 -15.14 8.01
CA ALA A 20 -6.26 -15.88 6.74
C ALA A 20 -5.04 -15.48 5.89
N LEU A 21 -4.67 -14.20 5.90
CA LEU A 21 -3.46 -13.69 5.25
C LEU A 21 -2.20 -14.31 5.87
N VAL A 22 -2.10 -14.36 7.20
CA VAL A 22 -0.99 -14.99 7.90
C VAL A 22 -0.93 -16.49 7.61
N ASP A 23 -2.06 -17.20 7.68
CA ASP A 23 -2.12 -18.65 7.47
C ASP A 23 -1.73 -19.04 6.03
N LYS A 24 -2.20 -18.26 5.04
CA LYS A 24 -1.96 -18.55 3.62
C LYS A 24 -0.58 -18.14 3.15
N HIS A 25 -0.10 -16.96 3.54
CA HIS A 25 1.13 -16.38 2.99
C HIS A 25 2.34 -16.49 3.92
N ALA A 26 2.11 -16.66 5.22
CA ALA A 26 3.14 -16.66 6.26
C ALA A 26 4.19 -15.52 6.10
N PRO A 27 3.81 -14.28 5.74
CA PRO A 27 4.74 -13.26 5.26
C PRO A 27 5.75 -12.83 6.33
N ASP A 28 6.90 -12.31 5.91
CA ASP A 28 7.91 -11.77 6.81
C ASP A 28 7.57 -10.35 7.25
N VAL A 29 6.89 -9.59 6.39
CA VAL A 29 6.45 -8.22 6.64
C VAL A 29 5.01 -8.02 6.16
N ILE A 30 4.16 -7.43 7.00
CA ILE A 30 2.79 -7.02 6.65
C ILE A 30 2.62 -5.53 6.91
N GLY A 31 2.32 -4.76 5.86
CA GLY A 31 1.85 -3.39 6.00
C GLY A 31 0.33 -3.33 5.92
N LEU A 32 -0.30 -2.88 7.00
CA LEU A 32 -1.72 -2.59 7.03
C LEU A 32 -1.96 -1.09 6.85
N GLN A 33 -2.97 -0.76 6.05
CA GLN A 33 -3.49 0.60 5.86
C GLN A 33 -4.94 0.68 6.31
N GLU A 34 -5.38 1.90 6.60
CA GLU A 34 -6.73 2.20 7.03
C GLU A 34 -7.18 1.35 8.23
N THR A 35 -6.32 1.21 9.25
CA THR A 35 -6.63 0.41 10.43
C THR A 35 -7.85 0.95 11.19
N LYS A 36 -8.14 2.26 11.09
CA LYS A 36 -9.26 2.99 11.72
C LYS A 36 -9.32 2.83 13.24
N VAL A 37 -8.16 2.68 13.86
CA VAL A 37 -8.01 2.49 15.30
C VAL A 37 -7.01 3.50 15.83
N ASP A 38 -7.37 4.20 16.90
CA ASP A 38 -6.46 5.03 17.67
C ASP A 38 -5.46 4.17 18.45
N ASP A 39 -4.24 4.69 18.66
CA ASP A 39 -3.15 3.93 19.30
C ASP A 39 -3.56 3.25 20.62
N PRO A 40 -4.28 3.89 21.57
CA PRO A 40 -4.71 3.24 22.82
C PRO A 40 -5.69 2.08 22.64
N ALA A 41 -6.43 2.04 21.54
CA ALA A 41 -7.42 1.01 21.24
C ALA A 41 -6.90 -0.04 20.24
N PHE A 42 -5.63 0.03 19.86
CA PHE A 42 -5.02 -0.93 18.94
C PHE A 42 -5.03 -2.35 19.58
N PRO A 43 -5.49 -3.40 18.85
CA PRO A 43 -5.60 -4.75 19.40
C PRO A 43 -4.24 -5.45 19.48
N LEU A 44 -3.31 -4.89 20.25
CA LEU A 44 -1.90 -5.28 20.28
C LEU A 44 -1.70 -6.76 20.59
N GLU A 45 -2.31 -7.26 21.66
CA GLU A 45 -2.16 -8.67 22.08
C GLU A 45 -2.65 -9.65 21.00
N SER A 46 -3.78 -9.35 20.36
CA SER A 46 -4.34 -10.21 19.31
C SER A 46 -3.45 -10.26 18.07
N VAL A 47 -2.79 -9.15 17.72
CA VAL A 47 -1.87 -9.11 16.58
C VAL A 47 -0.53 -9.76 16.93
N GLN A 48 -0.01 -9.54 18.14
CA GLN A 48 1.21 -10.19 18.62
C GLN A 48 1.06 -11.70 18.73
N ALA A 49 -0.14 -12.20 19.07
CA ALA A 49 -0.45 -13.63 19.09
C ALA A 49 -0.30 -14.32 17.72
N LEU A 50 -0.26 -13.56 16.62
CA LEU A 50 0.06 -14.06 15.27
C LEU A 50 1.57 -14.31 15.06
N GLY A 51 2.41 -13.99 16.05
CA GLY A 51 3.86 -14.19 15.99
C GLY A 51 4.63 -13.06 15.30
N TYR A 52 4.14 -11.82 15.41
CA TYR A 52 4.78 -10.63 14.80
C TYR A 52 5.12 -9.57 15.84
N HIS A 53 6.23 -8.88 15.64
CA HIS A 53 6.47 -7.55 16.19
C HIS A 53 5.54 -6.56 15.48
N VAL A 54 4.96 -5.60 16.22
CA VAL A 54 3.93 -4.71 15.67
C VAL A 54 4.24 -3.27 16.02
N HIS A 55 4.31 -2.43 15.00
CA HIS A 55 4.39 -0.99 15.14
C HIS A 55 3.20 -0.35 14.44
N PHE A 56 2.50 0.55 15.11
CA PHE A 56 1.27 1.15 14.60
C PHE A 56 1.24 2.64 14.87
N HIS A 57 0.51 3.37 14.04
CA HIS A 57 0.35 4.80 14.14
C HIS A 57 -1.04 5.15 13.63
N GLY A 58 -1.93 5.51 14.54
CA GLY A 58 -3.33 5.73 14.27
C GLY A 58 -3.93 6.87 15.08
N GLN A 59 -5.08 7.33 14.60
CA GLN A 59 -5.89 8.36 15.23
C GLN A 59 -7.36 7.95 15.18
N LYS A 60 -8.19 8.57 16.02
CA LYS A 60 -9.58 8.15 16.22
C LYS A 60 -10.38 8.16 14.91
N GLY A 61 -10.92 7.00 14.53
CA GLY A 61 -11.94 6.84 13.49
C GLY A 61 -11.49 7.02 12.03
N HIS A 62 -10.25 7.45 11.79
CA HIS A 62 -9.74 7.73 10.44
C HIS A 62 -8.28 7.26 10.30
N TYR A 63 -7.91 6.94 9.06
CA TYR A 63 -6.52 6.60 8.67
C TYR A 63 -5.99 5.38 9.44
N GLY A 64 -4.74 5.47 9.90
CA GLY A 64 -4.07 4.45 10.67
C GLY A 64 -3.30 3.48 9.79
N VAL A 65 -2.05 3.25 10.15
CA VAL A 65 -1.16 2.29 9.53
C VAL A 65 -0.55 1.40 10.60
N ALA A 66 -0.25 0.15 10.25
CA ALA A 66 0.52 -0.76 11.09
C ALA A 66 1.51 -1.54 10.25
N LEU A 67 2.71 -1.75 10.78
CA LEU A 67 3.76 -2.57 10.18
C LEU A 67 4.05 -3.73 11.13
N LEU A 68 3.80 -4.94 10.65
CA LEU A 68 4.04 -6.18 11.38
C LEU A 68 5.26 -6.85 10.76
N THR A 69 6.23 -7.27 11.56
CA THR A 69 7.46 -7.92 11.09
C THR A 69 7.73 -9.18 11.91
N ARG A 70 8.22 -10.24 11.25
CA ARG A 70 8.63 -11.47 11.95
C ARG A 70 9.85 -11.22 12.82
N GLU A 71 10.84 -10.53 12.27
CA GLU A 71 12.03 -10.09 12.98
C GLU A 71 11.81 -8.72 13.61
N GLU A 72 12.48 -8.45 14.73
CA GLU A 72 12.47 -7.13 15.35
C GLU A 72 13.18 -6.12 14.43
N PRO A 73 12.52 -5.00 14.07
CA PRO A 73 13.16 -4.01 13.20
C PRO A 73 14.34 -3.32 13.89
N ILE A 74 15.39 -3.03 13.11
CA ILE A 74 16.58 -2.28 13.56
C ILE A 74 16.19 -0.86 14.00
N TRP A 75 15.28 -0.25 13.24
CA TRP A 75 14.68 1.03 13.57
C TRP A 75 13.27 1.12 13.01
N VAL A 76 12.46 1.99 13.62
CA VAL A 76 11.09 2.30 13.19
C VAL A 76 10.87 3.80 13.27
N ARG A 77 10.22 4.37 12.26
CA ARG A 77 9.77 5.77 12.19
C ARG A 77 8.28 5.81 11.87
N LYS A 78 7.53 6.63 12.61
CA LYS A 78 6.12 6.95 12.35
C LYS A 78 6.06 8.34 11.70
N GLY A 79 5.38 8.47 10.56
CA GLY A 79 5.32 9.71 9.79
C GLY A 79 6.61 10.01 9.00
N PHE A 80 6.59 11.15 8.32
CA PHE A 80 7.75 11.72 7.64
C PHE A 80 8.59 12.58 8.60
N PRO A 81 9.89 12.79 8.33
CA PRO A 81 10.72 13.72 9.11
C PRO A 81 10.17 15.15 9.18
N SER A 82 9.38 15.57 8.18
CA SER A 82 8.75 16.90 8.09
C SER A 82 7.35 16.98 8.71
N ASP A 83 6.85 15.89 9.30
CA ASP A 83 5.52 15.88 9.90
C ASP A 83 5.48 16.69 11.20
N ASN A 84 4.35 17.37 11.41
CA ASN A 84 4.04 18.09 12.66
C ASN A 84 2.95 17.32 13.43
N GLU A 85 2.55 17.85 14.60
CA GLU A 85 1.53 17.21 15.45
C GLU A 85 0.14 17.09 14.78
N GLU A 86 -0.12 17.85 13.71
CA GLU A 86 -1.37 17.82 12.95
C GLU A 86 -1.31 16.85 11.76
N ALA A 87 -0.16 16.23 11.50
CA ALA A 87 0.02 15.30 10.40
C ALA A 87 -0.89 14.08 10.56
N GLN A 88 -1.44 13.61 9.44
CA GLN A 88 -2.33 12.46 9.44
C GLN A 88 -1.51 11.17 9.60
N CYS A 89 -1.95 10.27 10.49
CA CYS A 89 -1.25 9.00 10.74
C CYS A 89 -1.33 8.05 9.53
N ARG A 90 -0.37 8.19 8.60
CA ARG A 90 -0.41 7.59 7.26
C ARG A 90 0.87 6.91 6.80
N MET A 91 1.97 7.00 7.53
CA MET A 91 3.25 6.41 7.14
C MET A 91 3.92 5.73 8.34
N ILE A 92 4.42 4.52 8.13
CA ILE A 92 5.42 3.89 9.00
C ILE A 92 6.53 3.37 8.10
N SER A 93 7.77 3.66 8.46
CA SER A 93 8.95 3.05 7.83
C SER A 93 9.80 2.32 8.85
N ALA A 94 10.45 1.24 8.44
CA ALA A 94 11.35 0.47 9.29
C ALA A 94 12.48 -0.17 8.48
N ALA A 95 13.59 -0.47 9.13
CA ALA A 95 14.60 -1.39 8.58
C ALA A 95 14.46 -2.77 9.22
N VAL A 96 14.17 -3.77 8.40
CA VAL A 96 14.03 -5.17 8.80
C VAL A 96 15.35 -5.88 8.55
N PRO A 97 15.93 -6.57 9.55
CA PRO A 97 17.17 -7.31 9.35
C PRO A 97 16.97 -8.45 8.33
N CYS A 98 18.00 -8.73 7.54
CA CYS A 98 18.04 -9.87 6.61
C CYS A 98 19.19 -10.80 6.98
N SER A 99 19.11 -12.06 6.54
CA SER A 99 20.05 -13.12 6.92
C SER A 99 21.51 -12.84 6.49
N ASP A 100 21.70 -12.08 5.41
CA ASP A 100 23.00 -11.68 4.87
C ASP A 100 23.56 -10.39 5.48
N GLY A 101 22.89 -9.83 6.50
CA GLY A 101 23.29 -8.62 7.20
C GLY A 101 22.92 -7.31 6.49
N THR A 102 22.40 -7.34 5.26
CA THR A 102 21.96 -6.12 4.55
C THR A 102 20.45 -5.92 4.73
N PRO A 103 20.01 -4.93 5.53
CA PRO A 103 18.60 -4.80 5.90
C PRO A 103 17.72 -4.40 4.72
N LEU A 104 16.45 -4.79 4.80
CA LEU A 104 15.39 -4.31 3.93
C LEU A 104 14.72 -3.10 4.59
N VAL A 105 14.76 -1.94 3.93
CA VAL A 105 13.99 -0.77 4.35
C VAL A 105 12.60 -0.86 3.76
N VAL A 106 11.57 -0.73 4.60
CA VAL A 106 10.17 -0.84 4.21
C VAL A 106 9.46 0.44 4.56
N PHE A 107 8.75 1.03 3.60
CA PHE A 107 7.79 2.11 3.79
C PHE A 107 6.38 1.56 3.58
N ASN A 108 5.54 1.69 4.60
CA ASN A 108 4.13 1.34 4.57
C ASN A 108 3.28 2.62 4.63
N GLY A 109 2.63 2.95 3.51
CA GLY A 109 1.86 4.20 3.35
C GLY A 109 0.37 3.99 3.11
N TYR A 110 -0.47 4.78 3.78
CA TYR A 110 -1.85 5.04 3.37
C TYR A 110 -1.93 6.41 2.71
N PHE A 111 -1.78 6.46 1.38
CA PHE A 111 -1.71 7.72 0.65
C PHE A 111 -3.10 8.39 0.62
N PRO A 112 -3.20 9.73 0.65
CA PRO A 112 -4.49 10.40 0.57
C PRO A 112 -5.23 10.07 -0.72
N GLN A 113 -6.52 9.77 -0.64
CA GLN A 113 -7.33 9.43 -1.82
C GLN A 113 -7.53 10.64 -2.76
N GLY A 114 -7.60 11.86 -2.20
CA GLY A 114 -7.66 13.14 -2.94
C GLY A 114 -9.07 13.64 -3.29
N GLU A 115 -10.07 12.75 -3.29
CA GLU A 115 -11.46 12.94 -3.68
C GLU A 115 -11.65 13.40 -5.12
N SER A 116 -11.33 14.66 -5.40
CA SER A 116 -11.38 15.26 -6.74
C SER A 116 -10.34 16.37 -6.87
N ARG A 117 -9.90 16.67 -8.09
CA ARG A 117 -8.95 17.73 -8.43
C ARG A 117 -9.34 19.10 -7.83
N ALA A 118 -10.65 19.38 -7.78
CA ALA A 118 -11.17 20.66 -7.29
C ALA A 118 -11.33 20.71 -5.76
N HIS A 119 -11.11 19.60 -5.04
CA HIS A 119 -11.29 19.59 -3.60
C HIS A 119 -10.19 20.42 -2.89
N PRO A 120 -10.53 21.48 -2.13
CA PRO A 120 -9.57 22.48 -1.67
C PRO A 120 -8.56 21.98 -0.62
N ILE A 121 -8.88 20.89 0.08
CA ILE A 121 -8.03 20.32 1.15
C ILE A 121 -7.40 18.98 0.73
N LYS A 122 -8.20 18.01 0.29
CA LYS A 122 -7.76 16.62 0.03
C LYS A 122 -6.81 16.48 -1.15
N PHE A 123 -7.02 17.20 -2.27
CA PHE A 123 -6.12 17.11 -3.41
C PHE A 123 -4.75 17.73 -3.10
N PRO A 124 -4.66 18.95 -2.52
CA PRO A 124 -3.38 19.49 -2.03
C PRO A 124 -2.69 18.59 -0.99
N ALA A 125 -3.44 17.94 -0.10
CA ALA A 125 -2.88 16.97 0.84
C ALA A 125 -2.26 15.75 0.12
N LYS A 126 -2.91 15.24 -0.94
CA LYS A 126 -2.36 14.16 -1.78
C LYS A 126 -1.07 14.62 -2.47
N THR A 127 -1.08 15.79 -3.11
CA THR A 127 0.11 16.38 -3.75
C THR A 127 1.28 16.49 -2.78
N ARG A 128 1.03 17.07 -1.60
CA ARG A 128 2.06 17.24 -0.56
C ARG A 128 2.61 15.89 -0.09
N PHE A 129 1.75 14.90 0.13
CA PHE A 129 2.17 13.59 0.63
C PHE A 129 3.14 12.89 -0.34
N TYR A 130 2.88 12.94 -1.65
CA TYR A 130 3.81 12.42 -2.66
C TYR A 130 5.12 13.21 -2.70
N ALA A 131 5.06 14.54 -2.59
CA ALA A 131 6.26 15.38 -2.55
C ALA A 131 7.12 15.16 -1.30
N ASP A 132 6.50 14.92 -0.14
CA ASP A 132 7.20 14.65 1.11
C ASP A 132 7.86 13.26 1.09
N LEU A 133 7.20 12.24 0.53
CA LEU A 133 7.84 10.94 0.28
C LEU A 133 9.02 11.05 -0.69
N GLN A 134 8.84 11.73 -1.83
CA GLN A 134 9.90 11.93 -2.82
C GLN A 134 11.14 12.55 -2.18
N ARG A 135 10.94 13.64 -1.41
CA ARG A 135 12.02 14.35 -0.73
C ARG A 135 12.72 13.46 0.30
N HIS A 136 11.96 12.68 1.07
CA HIS A 136 12.51 11.77 2.08
C HIS A 136 13.43 10.72 1.41
N LEU A 137 12.99 10.13 0.30
CA LEU A 137 13.80 9.18 -0.47
C LEU A 137 15.05 9.84 -1.04
N GLU A 138 14.94 11.03 -1.64
CA GLU A 138 16.06 11.77 -2.22
C GLU A 138 17.10 12.23 -1.20
N GLN A 139 16.70 12.53 0.04
CA GLN A 139 17.58 13.08 1.06
C GLN A 139 18.26 12.02 1.93
N GLU A 140 17.57 10.92 2.23
CA GLU A 140 18.03 9.94 3.22
C GLU A 140 18.37 8.56 2.64
N PHE A 141 18.01 8.30 1.38
CA PHE A 141 18.13 6.97 0.79
C PHE A 141 18.81 7.00 -0.58
N SER A 142 19.33 5.83 -0.98
CA SER A 142 19.90 5.57 -2.30
C SER A 142 19.13 4.44 -2.98
N THR A 143 19.04 4.51 -4.31
CA THR A 143 18.37 3.50 -5.14
C THR A 143 19.02 2.12 -5.07
N ASP A 144 20.29 2.06 -4.66
CA ASP A 144 21.07 0.82 -4.58
C ASP A 144 20.83 0.08 -3.26
N GLN A 145 20.15 0.71 -2.30
CA GLN A 145 19.71 0.04 -1.08
C GLN A 145 18.51 -0.87 -1.36
N ARG A 146 18.26 -1.84 -0.48
CA ARG A 146 17.04 -2.66 -0.52
C ARG A 146 15.88 -1.89 0.08
N ILE A 147 15.01 -1.36 -0.77
CA ILE A 147 13.87 -0.55 -0.33
C ILE A 147 12.59 -1.09 -0.95
N VAL A 148 11.56 -1.21 -0.12
CA VAL A 148 10.16 -1.40 -0.54
C VAL A 148 9.36 -0.17 -0.14
N VAL A 149 8.62 0.40 -1.09
CA VAL A 149 7.52 1.32 -0.82
C VAL A 149 6.24 0.60 -1.17
N MET A 150 5.39 0.35 -0.18
CA MET A 150 4.14 -0.37 -0.37
C MET A 150 2.98 0.31 0.35
N GLY A 151 1.77 0.00 -0.08
CA GLY A 151 0.56 0.56 0.51
C GLY A 151 -0.57 0.74 -0.46
N ASP A 152 -1.63 1.39 0.04
CA ASP A 152 -2.68 1.97 -0.79
C ASP A 152 -2.22 3.34 -1.27
N LEU A 153 -1.73 3.38 -2.52
CA LEU A 153 -1.22 4.59 -3.15
C LEU A 153 -2.34 5.50 -3.67
N ASN A 154 -3.57 4.97 -3.75
CA ASN A 154 -4.72 5.66 -4.32
C ASN A 154 -4.49 6.19 -5.75
N ILE A 155 -3.53 5.64 -6.50
CA ILE A 155 -3.23 6.00 -7.88
C ILE A 155 -3.14 4.72 -8.72
N SER A 156 -3.88 4.65 -9.83
CA SER A 156 -3.75 3.60 -10.85
C SER A 156 -2.63 4.01 -11.82
N PRO A 157 -1.48 3.31 -11.84
CA PRO A 157 -0.30 3.76 -12.58
C PRO A 157 -0.53 3.86 -14.09
N GLU A 158 -1.12 2.83 -14.68
CA GLU A 158 -1.28 2.68 -16.13
C GLU A 158 -2.75 2.42 -16.49
N ASP A 159 -3.11 2.46 -17.78
CA ASP A 159 -4.51 2.27 -18.20
C ASP A 159 -4.99 0.83 -18.02
N CYS A 160 -4.09 -0.15 -18.15
CA CYS A 160 -4.33 -1.56 -17.82
C CYS A 160 -4.62 -1.80 -16.33
N ASP A 161 -4.41 -0.80 -15.47
CA ASP A 161 -4.75 -0.84 -14.05
C ASP A 161 -6.19 -0.35 -13.78
N ILE A 162 -6.96 -0.05 -14.83
CA ILE A 162 -8.31 0.52 -14.77
C ILE A 162 -9.37 -0.43 -15.35
N GLY A 163 -10.03 -1.19 -14.48
CA GLY A 163 -11.10 -2.14 -14.83
C GLY A 163 -12.53 -1.61 -14.75
N ILE A 164 -12.74 -0.32 -14.51
CA ILE A 164 -14.10 0.25 -14.32
C ILE A 164 -14.85 0.48 -15.63
N GLY A 165 -14.25 0.17 -16.78
CA GLY A 165 -14.79 0.38 -18.11
C GLY A 165 -14.56 1.78 -18.68
N GLU A 166 -14.37 1.86 -20.00
CA GLU A 166 -13.93 3.07 -20.71
C GLU A 166 -14.85 4.28 -20.46
N ALA A 167 -16.17 4.08 -20.49
CA ALA A 167 -17.14 5.15 -20.27
C ALA A 167 -17.02 5.75 -18.85
N ASN A 168 -16.75 4.92 -17.84
CA ASN A 168 -16.54 5.39 -16.47
C ASN A 168 -15.18 6.07 -16.32
N ALA A 169 -14.11 5.52 -16.91
CA ALA A 169 -12.79 6.14 -16.91
C ALA A 169 -12.81 7.56 -17.52
N LYS A 170 -13.41 7.71 -18.72
CA LYS A 170 -13.61 9.01 -19.37
C LYS A 170 -14.45 9.97 -18.51
N ARG A 171 -15.49 9.46 -17.84
CA ARG A 171 -16.30 10.27 -16.93
C ARG A 171 -15.47 10.79 -15.75
N TRP A 172 -14.69 9.92 -15.10
CA TRP A 172 -13.86 10.29 -13.94
C TRP A 172 -12.84 11.36 -14.32
N LEU A 173 -12.14 11.20 -15.44
CA LEU A 173 -11.22 12.22 -15.97
C LEU A 173 -11.93 13.55 -16.21
N ARG A 174 -13.07 13.53 -16.91
CA ARG A 174 -13.85 14.73 -17.20
C ARG A 174 -14.33 15.46 -15.95
N THR A 175 -14.71 14.72 -14.91
CA THR A 175 -15.18 15.28 -13.63
C THR A 175 -14.05 15.55 -12.64
N GLY A 176 -12.78 15.28 -13.00
CA GLY A 176 -11.63 15.43 -12.12
C GLY A 176 -11.65 14.51 -10.90
N LYS A 177 -12.27 13.33 -10.99
CA LYS A 177 -12.26 12.35 -9.88
C LYS A 177 -10.86 11.73 -9.76
N CYS A 178 -10.33 11.70 -8.54
CA CYS A 178 -8.99 11.20 -8.26
C CYS A 178 -8.90 9.68 -8.46
N SER A 179 -7.77 9.24 -9.03
CA SER A 179 -7.18 7.89 -9.02
C SER A 179 -6.20 7.76 -10.21
N PHE A 180 -6.45 8.43 -11.32
CA PHE A 180 -5.64 8.32 -12.55
C PHE A 180 -5.64 9.62 -13.36
N LEU A 181 -5.73 10.76 -12.67
CA LEU A 181 -5.53 12.06 -13.30
C LEU A 181 -4.07 12.19 -13.80
N PRO A 182 -3.81 12.97 -14.86
CA PRO A 182 -2.45 13.21 -15.34
C PRO A 182 -1.47 13.63 -14.24
N GLU A 183 -1.88 14.57 -13.39
CA GLU A 183 -1.05 15.08 -12.29
C GLU A 183 -0.70 13.98 -11.27
N GLU A 184 -1.65 13.09 -11.00
CA GLU A 184 -1.45 11.96 -10.09
C GLU A 184 -0.41 10.99 -10.67
N ARG A 185 -0.53 10.67 -11.96
CA ARG A 185 0.44 9.80 -12.65
C ARG A 185 1.82 10.46 -12.75
N GLU A 186 1.91 11.77 -12.91
CA GLU A 186 3.18 12.50 -12.85
C GLU A 186 3.87 12.34 -11.49
N TRP A 187 3.14 12.44 -10.38
CA TRP A 187 3.73 12.27 -9.05
C TRP A 187 4.25 10.85 -8.82
N LEU A 188 3.48 9.84 -9.25
CA LEU A 188 3.92 8.45 -9.16
C LEU A 188 5.08 8.17 -10.11
N GLN A 189 5.09 8.76 -11.30
CA GLN A 189 6.19 8.62 -12.24
C GLN A 189 7.50 9.19 -11.67
N ARG A 190 7.45 10.30 -10.93
CA ARG A 190 8.66 10.84 -10.24
C ARG A 190 9.25 9.85 -9.22
N LEU A 191 8.40 9.12 -8.50
CA LEU A 191 8.85 8.06 -7.60
C LEU A 191 9.48 6.89 -8.38
N LYS A 192 8.90 6.54 -9.53
CA LYS A 192 9.48 5.53 -10.44
C LYS A 192 10.83 5.97 -10.99
N ASP A 193 10.93 7.23 -11.44
CA ASP A 193 12.15 7.82 -12.01
C ASP A 193 13.29 7.92 -11.00
N TRP A 194 12.97 8.17 -9.72
CA TRP A 194 13.94 8.10 -8.64
C TRP A 194 14.61 6.72 -8.63
N GLY A 195 13.84 5.64 -8.81
CA GLY A 195 14.37 4.28 -8.93
C GLY A 195 13.49 3.22 -8.31
N LEU A 196 12.19 3.48 -8.12
CA LEU A 196 11.22 2.49 -7.68
C LEU A 196 10.57 1.78 -8.88
N ILE A 197 10.48 0.46 -8.80
CA ILE A 197 9.90 -0.40 -9.82
C ILE A 197 8.66 -1.08 -9.23
N ASP A 198 7.52 -0.96 -9.91
CA ASP A 198 6.29 -1.68 -9.58
C ASP A 198 6.51 -3.19 -9.80
N THR A 199 6.56 -3.96 -8.71
CA THR A 199 6.93 -5.38 -8.78
C THR A 199 5.91 -6.19 -9.57
N PHE A 200 4.62 -5.91 -9.41
CA PHE A 200 3.56 -6.62 -10.11
C PHE A 200 3.64 -6.38 -11.61
N ARG A 201 3.74 -5.12 -12.04
CA ARG A 201 3.86 -4.78 -13.46
C ARG A 201 5.18 -5.28 -14.06
N HIS A 202 6.26 -5.31 -13.29
CA HIS A 202 7.54 -5.87 -13.73
C HIS A 202 7.45 -7.37 -14.04
N MET A 203 6.79 -8.15 -13.18
CA MET A 203 6.64 -9.60 -13.35
C MET A 203 5.50 -9.98 -14.31
N HIS A 204 4.49 -9.12 -14.44
CA HIS A 204 3.28 -9.36 -15.21
C HIS A 204 2.97 -8.18 -16.16
N PRO A 205 3.85 -7.90 -17.14
CA PRO A 205 3.75 -6.71 -17.99
C PRO A 205 2.44 -6.64 -18.78
N ASP A 206 1.93 -7.80 -19.21
CA ASP A 206 0.78 -7.88 -20.12
C ASP A 206 -0.57 -8.13 -19.41
N VAL A 207 -0.58 -8.21 -18.08
CA VAL A 207 -1.82 -8.48 -17.32
C VAL A 207 -2.65 -7.20 -17.17
N ASP A 208 -3.90 -7.22 -17.64
CA ASP A 208 -4.84 -6.09 -17.60
C ASP A 208 -6.19 -6.43 -16.92
N ASP A 209 -6.29 -7.60 -16.30
CA ASP A 209 -7.48 -8.12 -15.63
C ASP A 209 -7.28 -8.37 -14.12
N ARG A 210 -6.30 -7.69 -13.52
CA ARG A 210 -5.95 -7.80 -12.09
C ARG A 210 -5.91 -6.44 -11.40
N PHE A 211 -6.92 -6.22 -10.56
CA PHE A 211 -7.14 -5.02 -9.75
C PHE A 211 -7.03 -5.31 -8.25
N SER A 212 -6.72 -4.30 -7.44
CA SER A 212 -6.58 -4.44 -5.98
C SER A 212 -7.75 -3.85 -5.20
N TRP A 213 -8.53 -2.94 -5.78
CA TRP A 213 -9.67 -2.30 -5.13
C TRP A 213 -10.97 -2.47 -5.92
N PHE A 214 -12.06 -2.75 -5.20
CA PHE A 214 -13.39 -2.96 -5.75
C PHE A 214 -14.47 -2.30 -4.91
N ASP A 215 -15.12 -1.28 -5.47
CA ASP A 215 -16.20 -0.55 -4.82
C ASP A 215 -17.34 -1.48 -4.35
N TYR A 216 -17.67 -1.42 -3.05
CA TYR A 216 -18.74 -2.23 -2.46
C TYR A 216 -20.10 -1.96 -3.12
N ARG A 217 -20.42 -0.69 -3.42
CA ARG A 217 -21.78 -0.30 -3.84
C ARG A 217 -22.13 -0.83 -5.22
N SER A 218 -21.16 -0.80 -6.13
CA SER A 218 -21.31 -1.30 -7.50
C SER A 218 -21.00 -2.79 -7.64
N ARG A 219 -20.67 -3.49 -6.53
CA ARG A 219 -20.34 -4.93 -6.49
C ARG A 219 -19.29 -5.33 -7.52
N GLY A 220 -18.29 -4.47 -7.76
CA GLY A 220 -17.32 -4.65 -8.85
C GLY A 220 -16.50 -5.95 -8.79
N PHE A 221 -16.32 -6.52 -7.58
CA PHE A 221 -15.67 -7.81 -7.39
C PHE A 221 -16.53 -9.01 -7.83
N GLU A 222 -17.84 -8.84 -7.94
CA GLU A 222 -18.75 -9.93 -8.29
C GLU A 222 -18.97 -10.05 -9.80
N ASP A 223 -18.65 -9.01 -10.57
CA ASP A 223 -18.81 -9.01 -12.03
C ASP A 223 -17.83 -9.96 -12.74
N ASP A 224 -18.19 -10.33 -13.96
CA ASP A 224 -17.35 -11.07 -14.90
C ASP A 224 -17.39 -10.38 -16.27
N PRO A 225 -16.31 -9.70 -16.72
CA PRO A 225 -15.04 -9.54 -16.01
C PRO A 225 -15.15 -8.64 -14.76
N LYS A 226 -14.20 -8.82 -13.84
CA LYS A 226 -14.10 -8.04 -12.59
C LYS A 226 -13.92 -6.54 -12.90
N ARG A 227 -14.61 -5.67 -12.16
CA ARG A 227 -14.49 -4.21 -12.30
C ARG A 227 -13.82 -3.58 -11.07
N GLY A 228 -12.57 -3.18 -11.21
CA GLY A 228 -11.79 -2.58 -10.12
C GLY A 228 -10.73 -1.60 -10.59
N LEU A 229 -9.86 -1.19 -9.68
CA LEU A 229 -8.64 -0.41 -9.94
C LEU A 229 -7.44 -1.08 -9.24
N ARG A 230 -6.24 -1.04 -9.83
CA ARG A 230 -5.01 -1.46 -9.15
C ARG A 230 -4.32 -0.23 -8.54
N ILE A 231 -4.55 0.00 -7.25
CA ILE A 231 -4.07 1.16 -6.49
C ILE A 231 -3.25 0.79 -5.26
N ASP A 232 -3.24 -0.49 -4.89
CA ASP A 232 -2.37 -1.04 -3.88
C ASP A 232 -1.14 -1.60 -4.57
N LEU A 233 0.03 -1.06 -4.24
CA LEU A 233 1.29 -1.39 -4.92
C LEU A 233 2.32 -1.88 -3.91
N VAL A 234 3.23 -2.73 -4.41
CA VAL A 234 4.54 -2.98 -3.83
C VAL A 234 5.56 -2.50 -4.86
N MET A 235 6.32 -1.46 -4.52
CA MET A 235 7.39 -0.94 -5.38
C MET A 235 8.73 -1.24 -4.74
N ALA A 236 9.66 -1.82 -5.49
CA ALA A 236 11.00 -2.16 -5.04
C ALA A 236 12.03 -1.23 -5.68
N SER A 237 13.09 -0.87 -4.95
CA SER A 237 14.22 -0.12 -5.51
C SER A 237 15.03 -0.94 -6.52
N ARG A 238 15.90 -0.27 -7.29
CA ARG A 238 16.88 -0.91 -8.18
C ARG A 238 17.76 -1.93 -7.46
N GLY A 239 18.18 -1.63 -6.23
CA GLY A 239 18.98 -2.54 -5.40
C GLY A 239 18.23 -3.80 -4.91
N LEU A 240 16.93 -3.92 -5.16
CA LEU A 240 16.10 -5.03 -4.70
C LEU A 240 15.35 -5.76 -5.82
N ILE A 241 14.98 -5.08 -6.91
CA ILE A 241 14.06 -5.62 -7.91
C ILE A 241 14.53 -6.94 -8.53
N ASP A 242 15.84 -7.11 -8.75
CA ASP A 242 16.41 -8.35 -9.30
C ASP A 242 16.25 -9.56 -8.37
N GLN A 243 15.95 -9.34 -7.09
CA GLN A 243 15.63 -10.40 -6.14
C GLN A 243 14.14 -10.76 -6.14
N CYS A 244 13.28 -10.01 -6.84
CA CYS A 244 11.85 -10.29 -6.91
C CYS A 244 11.62 -11.57 -7.71
N VAL A 245 11.08 -12.59 -7.05
CA VAL A 245 10.87 -13.92 -7.65
C VAL A 245 9.40 -14.21 -7.94
N ASP A 246 8.49 -13.49 -7.29
CA ASP A 246 7.05 -13.71 -7.46
C ASP A 246 6.25 -12.52 -6.93
N THR A 247 5.06 -12.28 -7.48
CA THR A 247 4.14 -11.21 -7.04
C THR A 247 2.69 -11.61 -7.23
N GLY A 248 1.77 -10.96 -6.51
CA GLY A 248 0.36 -11.26 -6.74
C GLY A 248 -0.63 -10.36 -6.00
N ILE A 249 -1.90 -10.58 -6.34
CA ILE A 249 -3.06 -9.94 -5.72
C ILE A 249 -4.02 -11.05 -5.28
N ASP A 250 -4.38 -11.10 -3.99
CA ASP A 250 -5.11 -12.22 -3.42
C ASP A 250 -6.63 -12.06 -3.49
N TYR A 251 -7.23 -12.60 -4.56
CA TYR A 251 -8.68 -12.56 -4.75
C TYR A 251 -9.42 -13.53 -3.83
N GLU A 252 -8.78 -14.58 -3.33
CA GLU A 252 -9.42 -15.49 -2.39
C GLU A 252 -9.68 -14.78 -1.06
N ILE A 253 -8.70 -14.04 -0.55
CA ILE A 253 -8.88 -13.23 0.67
C ILE A 253 -9.89 -12.10 0.43
N ARG A 254 -9.87 -11.46 -0.75
CA ARG A 254 -10.89 -10.47 -1.13
C ARG A 254 -12.30 -11.06 -1.23
N GLY A 255 -12.42 -12.34 -1.58
CA GLY A 255 -13.68 -13.06 -1.74
C GLY A 255 -14.28 -13.62 -0.46
N MET A 256 -13.63 -13.42 0.70
CA MET A 256 -14.15 -13.84 2.00
C MET A 256 -15.44 -13.10 2.39
N GLU A 257 -16.17 -13.61 3.39
CA GLU A 257 -17.33 -12.93 3.96
C GLU A 257 -16.91 -11.64 4.69
N LYS A 258 -17.69 -10.56 4.58
CA LYS A 258 -17.40 -9.23 5.17
C LYS A 258 -15.97 -8.74 4.86
N PRO A 259 -15.54 -8.76 3.58
CA PRO A 259 -14.17 -8.46 3.24
C PRO A 259 -13.89 -6.95 3.31
N SER A 260 -12.63 -6.57 3.30
CA SER A 260 -12.20 -5.26 2.81
C SER A 260 -12.60 -5.10 1.33
N ASP A 261 -12.74 -3.87 0.85
CA ASP A 261 -12.91 -3.54 -0.55
C ASP A 261 -11.60 -3.72 -1.33
N HIS A 262 -10.47 -3.76 -0.61
CA HIS A 262 -9.16 -4.06 -1.14
C HIS A 262 -8.83 -5.55 -1.06
N ALA A 263 -8.01 -6.02 -2.00
CA ALA A 263 -7.37 -7.32 -2.00
C ALA A 263 -5.92 -7.15 -1.51
N PRO A 264 -5.40 -8.04 -0.65
CA PRO A 264 -3.98 -8.02 -0.29
C PRO A 264 -3.09 -8.15 -1.52
N VAL A 265 -2.07 -7.30 -1.61
CA VAL A 265 -1.03 -7.37 -2.65
C VAL A 265 0.29 -7.78 -2.02
N TRP A 266 1.13 -8.53 -2.74
CA TRP A 266 2.36 -9.04 -2.17
C TRP A 266 3.48 -9.19 -3.20
N ALA A 267 4.71 -9.19 -2.70
CA ALA A 267 5.90 -9.54 -3.48
C ALA A 267 6.82 -10.46 -2.65
N SER A 268 7.43 -11.42 -3.31
CA SER A 268 8.42 -12.33 -2.73
C SER A 268 9.80 -12.01 -3.30
N PHE A 269 10.78 -11.90 -2.41
CA PHE A 269 12.17 -11.61 -2.73
C PHE A 269 13.08 -12.73 -2.21
N LYS A 270 14.14 -13.03 -2.95
CA LYS A 270 15.20 -13.96 -2.55
C LYS A 270 16.25 -13.23 -1.71
N LEU A 271 15.96 -13.06 -0.42
CA LEU A 271 16.81 -12.46 0.62
C LEU A 271 17.02 -13.44 1.79
#